data_AF-A0A926Z710-F1
#
_entry.id   AF-A0A926Z710-F1
#
_cell.length_a   1.000
_cell.length_b   1.000
_cell.length_c   1.000
_cell.angle_alpha   90.00
_cell.angle_beta   90.00
_cell.angle_gamma   90.00
#
_symmetry.space_group_name_H-M   'P 1'
#
loop_
_entity.id
_entity.type
_entity.pdbx_description
1 polymer ?
#
loop_
_entity_poly.entity_id
_entity_poly.type
_entity_poly.pdbx_seq_one_letter_code
_entity_poly.pdbx_strand_id
1 'polypeptide(L)' 'MKYPLHTQSKPVSGLAAKKLLEAIDSGVAVVNDRMIALAKRIVAHRRKTQKHG' A
#
# COMPACT_ATOMS: atom_id res chain seq x y z
N MET A 1 9.76 -11.30 -1.68
CA MET A 1 10.01 -11.41 -0.22
C MET A 1 9.79 -12.86 0.16
N LYS A 2 10.83 -13.56 0.65
CA LYS A 2 10.71 -14.93 1.14
C LYS A 2 10.47 -14.84 2.65
N TYR A 3 9.25 -15.13 3.08
CA TYR A 3 8.96 -15.23 4.51
C TYR A 3 9.58 -16.54 5.04
N PRO A 4 10.22 -16.54 6.22
CA PRO A 4 10.75 -17.75 6.82
C PRO A 4 9.69 -18.86 6.90
N LEU A 5 10.11 -20.12 6.73
CA LEU A 5 9.29 -21.26 7.10
C LEU A 5 8.88 -21.09 8.57
N HIS A 6 7.59 -21.29 8.87
CA HIS A 6 6.96 -21.02 10.17
C HIS A 6 6.67 -19.56 10.52
N THR A 7 6.65 -18.64 9.55
CA THR A 7 6.12 -17.28 9.80
C THR A 7 4.63 -17.37 10.16
N GLN A 8 4.30 -17.06 11.42
CA GLN A 8 2.93 -16.95 11.87
C GLN A 8 2.41 -15.53 11.63
N SER A 9 1.18 -15.44 11.10
CA SER A 9 0.46 -14.18 10.98
C SER A 9 0.17 -13.63 12.38
N LYS A 10 0.45 -12.35 12.60
CA LYS A 10 0.06 -11.66 13.83
C LYS A 10 -1.33 -11.06 13.66
N PRO A 11 -2.21 -11.15 14.69
CA PRO A 11 -3.49 -10.48 14.64
C PRO A 11 -3.29 -8.97 14.57
N VAL A 12 -4.07 -8.30 13.73
CA VAL A 12 -4.12 -6.83 13.69
C VAL A 12 -5.15 -6.38 14.73
N SER A 13 -4.75 -5.55 15.69
CA SER A 13 -5.61 -5.12 16.79
C SER A 13 -5.53 -3.61 17.03
N GLY A 14 -6.48 -3.09 17.82
CA GLY A 14 -6.55 -1.69 18.22
C GLY A 14 -6.77 -0.73 17.04
N LEU A 15 -5.99 0.36 17.01
CA LEU A 15 -6.12 1.43 16.01
C LEU A 15 -5.94 0.92 14.57
N ALA A 16 -5.05 -0.07 14.37
CA ALA A 16 -4.80 -0.62 13.04
C ALA A 16 -6.01 -1.41 12.51
N ALA A 17 -6.69 -2.16 13.39
CA ALA A 17 -7.92 -2.86 13.02
C ALA A 17 -9.05 -1.87 12.67
N LYS A 18 -9.20 -0.80 13.46
CA LYS A 18 -10.19 0.25 13.20
C LYS A 18 -10.00 0.91 11.83
N LYS A 19 -8.76 1.27 11.49
CA LYS A 19 -8.42 1.85 10.17
C LYS A 19 -8.73 0.90 9.01
N LEU A 20 -8.52 -0.40 9.19
CA LEU A 20 -8.86 -1.39 8.17
C LEU A 20 -10.38 -1.50 7.99
N LEU A 21 -11.16 -1.51 9.08
CA LEU A 21 -12.62 -1.54 9.02
C LEU A 21 -13.19 -0.30 8.33
N GLU A 22 -12.74 0.90 8.74
CA GLU A 22 -13.17 2.17 8.11
C GLU A 22 -12.85 2.21 6.61
N ALA A 23 -11.72 1.63 6.20
CA ALA A 23 -11.33 1.54 4.80
C ALA A 23 -12.19 0.54 4.01
N ILE A 24 -12.53 -0.60 4.61
CA ILE A 24 -13.46 -1.57 4.03
C ILE A 24 -14.83 -0.91 3.82
N ASP A 25 -15.37 -0.24 4.85
CA ASP A 25 -16.69 0.42 4.79
C ASP A 25 -16.73 1.54 3.74
N SER A 26 -15.63 2.28 3.59
CA SER A 26 -15.52 3.35 2.59
C SER A 26 -15.18 2.86 1.17
N GLY A 27 -14.91 1.56 0.99
CA GLY A 27 -14.44 1.01 -0.28
C GLY A 27 -13.06 1.53 -0.71
N VAL A 28 -12.26 2.02 0.23
CA VAL A 28 -10.94 2.63 0.00
C VAL A 28 -9.84 1.64 0.34
N ALA A 29 -8.73 1.69 -0.40
CA ALA A 29 -7.57 0.86 -0.12
C ALA A 29 -6.70 1.43 1.02
N VAL A 30 -6.36 0.60 2.01
CA VAL A 30 -5.29 0.92 2.98
C VAL A 30 -3.95 0.56 2.36
N VAL A 31 -3.13 1.56 2.09
CA VAL A 31 -1.78 1.40 1.54
C VAL A 31 -0.74 1.95 2.51
N ASN A 32 0.41 1.30 2.58
CA ASN A 32 1.54 1.82 3.37
C ASN A 32 2.26 2.96 2.63
N ASP A 33 3.03 3.76 3.37
CA ASP A 33 3.73 4.94 2.81
C ASP A 33 4.68 4.58 1.66
N ARG A 34 5.28 3.39 1.70
CA ARG A 34 6.18 2.89 0.63
C ARG A 34 5.43 2.68 -0.67
N MET A 35 4.19 2.15 -0.62
CA MET A 35 3.33 1.98 -1.78
C MET A 35 2.92 3.34 -2.37
N ILE A 36 2.60 4.32 -1.51
CA ILE A 36 2.30 5.70 -1.95
C ILE A 36 3.52 6.31 -2.67
N ALA A 37 4.72 6.17 -2.08
CA ALA A 37 5.95 6.67 -2.69
C ALA A 37 6.24 5.99 -4.04
N LEU A 38 6.03 4.68 -4.13
CA LEU A 38 6.18 3.93 -5.37
C LEU A 38 5.21 4.42 -6.46
N ALA A 39 3.93 4.60 -6.12
CA ALA A 39 2.93 5.10 -7.05
C ALA A 39 3.31 6.50 -7.59
N LYS A 40 3.73 7.42 -6.71
CA LYS A 40 4.23 8.75 -7.11
C LYS A 40 5.41 8.65 -8.09
N ARG A 41 6.37 7.76 -7.83
CA ARG A 41 7.53 7.54 -8.70
C ARG A 41 7.14 7.03 -10.08
N ILE A 42 6.22 6.07 -10.15
CA ILE A 42 5.72 5.51 -11.42
C ILE A 42 5.01 6.60 -12.24
N VAL A 43 4.13 7.38 -11.61
CA VAL A 43 3.42 8.48 -12.28
C VAL A 43 4.40 9.54 -12.80
N ALA A 44 5.39 9.92 -11.99
CA ALA A 44 6.43 10.86 -12.41
C ALA A 44 7.23 10.36 -13.62
N HIS A 45 7.57 9.07 -13.65
CA HIS A 45 8.26 8.45 -14.78
C HIS A 45 7.41 8.49 -16.06
N ARG A 46 6.12 8.09 -15.98
CA ARG A 46 5.19 8.10 -17.13
C ARG A 46 5.00 9.51 -17.72
N ARG A 47 4.92 10.53 -16.86
CA ARG A 47 4.79 11.93 -17.31
C ARG A 47 6.04 12.42 -18.05
N LYS A 48 7.24 11.97 -17.64
CA LYS A 48 8.48 12.31 -18.34
C LYS A 48 8.53 11.68 -19.74
N THR A 49 8.18 10.41 -19.86
CA THR A 49 8.17 9.70 -21.14
C THR A 49 7.12 10.27 -22.11
N GLN A 50 5.97 10.74 -21.62
CA GLN A 50 4.94 11.35 -22.46
C GLN A 50 5.28 12.76 -22.96
N LYS A 51 6.20 13.49 -22.31
CA LYS A 51 6.62 14.84 -22.75
C LYS A 51 7.73 14.84 -23.79
N HIS A 52 8.35 13.68 -24.04
CA HIS A 52 9.46 13.52 -24.99
C HIS A 52 9.10 12.62 -26.18
N GLY A 53 7.80 12.34 -26.37
CA GLY A 53 7.26 11.61 -27.52
C GLY A 53 6.40 12.50 -28.39
#